data_AF-A0A6B2TNV3-F1
#
_entry.id   AF-A0A6B2TNV3-F1
#
_cell.length_a   1.000
_cell.length_b   1.000
_cell.length_c   1.000
_cell.angle_alpha   90.00
_cell.angle_beta   90.00
_cell.angle_gamma   90.00
#
_symmetry.space_group_name_H-M   'P 1'
#
loop_
_entity.id
_entity.type
_entity.pdbx_description
1 polymer ?
#
loop_
_entity_poly.entity_id
_entity_poly.type
_entity_poly.pdbx_seq_one_letter_code
_entity_poly.pdbx_strand_id
1 'polypeptide(L)' 'MPTRPVVPPPPRRRFAVLAVAAATFSVVTTEMLPVGLLTSLGSGLHVSDGTAGLAVTLPGLVAALAALLLPVAMRRA' A
#
# COMPACT_ATOMS: atom_id res chain seq x y z
N MET A 1 -11.98 -41.46 -8.95
CA MET A 1 -11.40 -40.10 -8.97
C MET A 1 -10.28 -40.04 -7.93
N PRO A 2 -9.00 -39.95 -8.32
CA PRO A 2 -7.91 -39.89 -7.33
C PRO A 2 -7.90 -38.51 -6.65
N THR A 3 -8.08 -38.49 -5.32
CA THR A 3 -7.94 -37.29 -4.50
C THR A 3 -6.45 -37.00 -4.32
N ARG A 4 -5.96 -35.91 -4.92
CA ARG A 4 -4.59 -35.46 -4.66
C ARG A 4 -4.45 -35.08 -3.19
N PRO A 5 -3.43 -35.57 -2.46
CA PRO A 5 -3.18 -35.14 -1.10
C PRO A 5 -2.86 -33.64 -1.06
N VAL A 6 -3.63 -32.87 -0.29
CA VAL A 6 -3.34 -31.45 -0.03
C VAL A 6 -2.20 -31.39 0.99
N VAL A 7 -0.98 -31.20 0.49
CA VAL A 7 0.19 -31.02 1.34
C VAL A 7 0.10 -29.63 2.00
N PRO A 8 0.19 -29.53 3.34
CA PRO A 8 0.21 -28.23 4.01
C PRO A 8 1.37 -27.38 3.48
N PRO A 9 1.14 -26.10 3.17
CA PRO A 9 2.20 -25.26 2.67
C PRO A 9 3.32 -25.14 3.72
N PRO A 10 4.59 -25.11 3.30
CA PRO A 10 5.71 -24.97 4.24
C PRO A 10 5.55 -23.69 5.07
N PRO A 11 6.03 -23.65 6.33
CA PRO A 11 5.81 -22.53 7.25
C PRO A 11 6.28 -21.18 6.68
N ARG A 12 7.33 -21.18 5.86
CA ARG A 12 7.83 -20.00 5.11
C ARG A 12 6.75 -19.34 4.23
N ARG A 13 5.84 -20.14 3.65
CA ARG A 13 4.74 -19.63 2.82
C ARG A 13 3.70 -18.86 3.64
N ARG A 14 3.48 -19.21 4.91
CA ARG A 14 2.58 -18.46 5.80
C ARG A 14 3.17 -17.11 6.19
N PHE A 15 4.48 -17.06 6.49
CA PHE A 15 5.17 -15.80 6.76
C PHE A 15 5.21 -14.87 5.55
N ALA A 16 5.36 -15.40 4.32
CA ALA A 16 5.27 -14.58 3.11
C ALA A 16 3.89 -13.92 2.95
N VAL A 17 2.81 -14.66 3.18
CA VAL A 17 1.43 -14.11 3.14
C VAL A 17 1.24 -13.06 4.24
N LEU A 18 1.74 -13.32 5.45
CA LEU A 18 1.61 -12.39 6.57
C LEU A 18 2.40 -11.09 6.32
N ALA A 19 3.58 -11.20 5.70
CA ALA A 19 4.39 -10.05 5.31
C ALA A 19 3.68 -9.20 4.24
N VAL A 20 3.10 -9.83 3.20
CA VAL A 20 2.32 -9.11 2.18
C VAL A 20 1.08 -8.47 2.80
N ALA A 21 0.36 -9.18 3.66
CA ALA A 21 -0.82 -8.64 4.34
C ALA A 21 -0.47 -7.44 5.22
N ALA A 22 0.58 -7.53 6.04
CA ALA A 22 1.05 -6.45 6.88
C ALA A 22 1.55 -5.25 6.06
N ALA A 23 2.25 -5.50 4.96
CA ALA A 23 2.70 -4.45 4.04
C ALA A 23 1.51 -3.71 3.42
N THR A 24 0.56 -4.43 2.81
CA THR A 24 -0.64 -3.82 2.22
C THR A 24 -1.48 -3.08 3.26
N PHE A 25 -1.68 -3.66 4.45
CA PHE A 25 -2.38 -3.00 5.54
C PHE A 25 -1.72 -1.68 5.94
N SER A 26 -0.40 -1.69 6.12
CA SER A 26 0.35 -0.50 6.51
C SER A 26 0.24 0.59 5.44
N VAL A 27 0.43 0.23 4.17
CA VAL A 27 0.30 1.16 3.04
C VAL A 27 -1.09 1.79 2.99
N VAL A 28 -2.15 0.98 3.00
CA VAL A 28 -3.53 1.48 2.92
C VAL A 28 -3.86 2.34 4.14
N THR A 29 -3.41 1.96 5.34
CA THR A 29 -3.59 2.76 6.55
C THR A 29 -2.94 4.13 6.39
N THR A 30 -1.68 4.18 5.92
CA THR A 30 -0.97 5.43 5.68
C THR A 30 -1.63 6.30 4.61
N GLU A 31 -2.26 5.73 3.59
CA GLU A 31 -2.97 6.52 2.57
C GLU A 31 -4.31 7.09 3.07
N MET A 32 -4.99 6.40 3.98
CA MET A 32 -6.26 6.86 4.53
C MET A 32 -6.10 7.83 5.72
N LEU A 33 -4.97 7.77 6.43
CA LEU A 33 -4.66 8.66 7.57
C LEU A 33 -4.75 10.15 7.22
N PRO A 34 -4.13 10.66 6.13
CA PRO A 34 -4.20 12.07 5.77
C PRO A 34 -5.63 12.56 5.58
N VAL A 35 -6.52 11.75 5.00
CA VAL A 35 -7.92 12.15 4.71
C VAL A 35 -8.65 12.61 5.97
N GLY A 36 -8.47 11.90 7.09
CA GLY A 36 -9.04 12.26 8.39
C GLY A 36 -8.28 13.38 9.12
N LEU A 37 -7.08 13.72 8.66
CA LEU A 37 -6.16 14.65 9.34
C LEU A 37 -5.88 15.93 8.54
N LEU A 38 -6.42 16.10 7.32
CA LEU A 38 -6.11 17.23 6.42
C LEU A 38 -6.26 18.58 7.12
N THR A 39 -7.36 18.79 7.84
CA THR A 39 -7.61 20.03 8.61
C THR A 39 -6.59 20.23 9.74
N SER A 40 -6.21 19.14 10.42
CA SER A 40 -5.20 19.18 11.50
C SER A 40 -3.78 19.38 10.96
N LEU A 41 -3.48 18.85 9.77
CA LEU A 41 -2.23 19.08 9.05
C LEU A 41 -2.11 20.55 8.62
N GLY A 42 -3.17 21.11 8.03
CA GLY A 42 -3.22 22.51 7.63
C GLY A 42 -2.98 23.46 8.80
N SER A 43 -3.73 23.28 9.90
CA SER A 43 -3.60 24.12 11.10
C SER A 43 -2.27 23.92 11.84
N GLY A 44 -1.84 22.67 12.01
CA GLY A 44 -0.59 22.34 12.73
C GLY A 44 0.67 22.79 11.99
N LEU A 45 0.65 22.80 10.65
CA LEU A 45 1.79 23.19 9.82
C LEU A 45 1.67 24.63 9.27
N HIS A 46 0.59 25.35 9.58
CA HIS A 46 0.29 26.69 9.05
C HIS A 46 0.33 26.78 7.52
N VAL A 47 -0.19 25.75 6.84
CA VAL A 47 -0.27 25.69 5.38
C VAL A 47 -1.71 25.80 4.90
N SER A 48 -1.91 26.20 3.64
CA SER A 48 -3.24 26.21 3.02
C SER A 48 -3.82 24.80 2.90
N ASP A 49 -5.15 24.69 2.85
CA ASP A 49 -5.84 23.41 2.62
C ASP A 49 -5.39 22.73 1.33
N GLY A 50 -5.09 23.51 0.28
CA GLY A 50 -4.55 22.99 -0.98
C GLY A 50 -3.18 22.35 -0.83
N THR A 51 -2.30 22.96 -0.02
CA THR A 51 -0.99 22.39 0.31
C THR A 51 -1.12 21.15 1.16
N ALA A 52 -2.01 21.15 2.16
CA ALA A 52 -2.30 19.95 2.96
C ALA A 52 -2.84 18.80 2.08
N GLY A 53 -3.66 19.12 1.07
CA GLY A 53 -4.18 18.16 0.08
C GLY A 53 -3.09 17.41 -0.70
N LEU A 54 -1.88 17.95 -0.82
CA LEU A 54 -0.76 17.25 -1.45
C LEU A 54 -0.34 15.98 -0.68
N ALA A 55 -0.64 15.90 0.61
CA ALA A 55 -0.43 14.70 1.42
C ALA A 55 -1.25 13.49 0.94
N VAL A 56 -2.29 13.71 0.12
CA VAL A 56 -3.08 12.65 -0.54
C VAL A 56 -2.71 12.55 -2.02
N THR A 57 -2.60 13.67 -2.73
CA THR A 57 -2.40 13.69 -4.19
C THR A 57 -1.04 13.12 -4.61
N LEU A 58 0.04 13.47 -3.93
CA LEU A 58 1.39 13.04 -4.32
C LEU A 58 1.56 11.51 -4.16
N PRO A 59 1.20 10.88 -3.03
CA PRO A 59 1.20 9.43 -2.92
C PRO A 59 0.35 8.75 -3.99
N GLY A 60 -0.86 9.26 -4.26
CA GLY A 60 -1.74 8.70 -5.29
C GLY A 60 -1.13 8.74 -6.70
N LEU A 61 -0.44 9.83 -7.06
CA LEU A 61 0.26 9.93 -8.33
C LEU A 61 1.43 8.94 -8.43
N VAL A 62 2.21 8.79 -7.35
CA VAL A 62 3.30 7.80 -7.28
C VAL A 62 2.73 6.39 -7.42
N ALA A 63 1.62 6.08 -6.75
CA ALA A 63 0.94 4.80 -6.86
C ALA A 63 0.44 4.53 -8.28
N ALA A 64 -0.14 5.52 -8.96
CA ALA A 64 -0.59 5.40 -10.34
C ALA A 64 0.57 5.08 -11.31
N LEU A 65 1.71 5.77 -11.15
CA LEU A 65 2.91 5.49 -11.94
C LEU A 65 3.49 4.11 -11.63
N ALA A 66 3.58 3.76 -10.34
CA ALA A 66 4.06 2.45 -9.91
C ALA A 66 3.20 1.31 -10.44
N ALA A 67 1.88 1.46 -10.46
CA ALA A 67 0.94 0.48 -11.00
C ALA A 67 1.19 0.17 -12.49
N LEU A 68 1.64 1.16 -13.27
CA LEU A 68 2.00 0.97 -14.68
C LEU A 68 3.41 0.39 -14.86
N LEU A 69 4.38 0.85 -14.08
CA LEU A 69 5.80 0.55 -14.29
C LEU A 69 6.25 -0.77 -13.63
N LEU A 70 5.77 -1.06 -12.42
CA LEU A 70 6.21 -2.25 -11.66
C LEU A 70 5.92 -3.57 -12.39
N PRO A 71 4.75 -3.80 -13.02
CA PRO A 71 4.50 -5.05 -13.74
C PRO A 71 5.49 -5.30 -14.89
N VAL A 72 5.98 -4.23 -15.53
CA VAL A 72 6.98 -4.33 -16.61
C VAL A 72 8.38 -4.54 -16.03
N ALA A 73 8.75 -3.79 -14.98
CA ALA A 73 10.05 -3.88 -14.33
C ALA A 73 10.29 -5.24 -13.67
N MET A 74 9.27 -5.80 -13.02
CA MET A 74 9.36 -7.08 -12.31
C MET A 74 9.21 -8.31 -13.23
N ARG A 75 8.85 -8.13 -14.50
CA ARG A 75 8.74 -9.23 -15.48
C ARG A 75 10.06 -9.97 -15.71
N ARG A 76 11.19 -9.35 -15.41
CA ARG A 76 12.55 -9.89 -15.64
C ARG A 76 13.32 -10.25 -14.36
N ALA A 77 12.70 -10.09 -13.19
CA ALA A 77 13.28 -10.48 -11.89
C ALA A 77 12.82 -11.89 -11.50
#